data_AF-A0A5R9AMM8-F1
#
_entry.id   AF-A0A5R9AMM8-F1
#
_cell.length_a   1.000
_cell.length_b   1.000
_cell.length_c   1.000
_cell.angle_alpha   90.00
_cell.angle_beta   90.00
_cell.angle_gamma   90.00
#
_symmetry.space_group_name_H-M   'P 1'
#
loop_
_entity.id
_entity.type
_entity.pdbx_description
1 polymer ?
#
loop_
_entity_poly.entity_id
_entity_poly.type
_entity_poly.pdbx_seq_one_letter_code
_entity_poly.pdbx_strand_id
1 'polypeptide(L)'
;MAGLTVAAVAKELRKEPDERTWNGQVAGFVPYDFRMPTLERVKERMWDPEGDHLISPHVFGVGWTVNLGRVVALAKRRGDAH
;
A
#
# COMPACT_ATOMS: atom_id res chain seq x y z
N MET A 1 -13.81 -2.62 4.51
CA MET A 1 -13.05 -1.83 3.52
C MET A 1 -13.91 -0.86 2.72
N ALA A 2 -15.07 -1.27 2.18
CA ALA A 2 -15.93 -0.39 1.37
C ALA A 2 -16.23 0.99 2.02
N GLY A 3 -16.53 1.04 3.32
CA GLY A 3 -16.76 2.31 4.03
C GLY A 3 -15.54 3.25 4.06
N LEU A 4 -14.32 2.71 4.19
CA LEU A 4 -13.08 3.50 4.14
C LEU A 4 -12.79 3.98 2.71
N THR A 5 -13.08 3.16 1.70
CA THR A 5 -13.02 3.57 0.30
C THR A 5 -13.97 4.72 0.00
N VAL A 6 -15.24 4.60 0.41
CA VAL A 6 -16.23 5.67 0.26
C VAL A 6 -15.77 6.95 0.98
N ALA A 7 -15.27 6.83 2.22
CA ALA A 7 -14.76 7.98 2.96
C ALA A 7 -13.54 8.64 2.28
N ALA A 8 -12.61 7.87 1.73
CA ALA A 8 -11.45 8.38 1.01
C ALA A 8 -11.84 9.08 -0.30
N VAL A 9 -12.78 8.50 -1.07
CA VAL A 9 -13.30 9.13 -2.29
C VAL A 9 -14.08 10.41 -1.95
N ALA A 10 -14.96 10.37 -0.94
CA ALA A 10 -15.71 11.54 -0.49
C ALA A 10 -14.79 12.67 0.00
N LYS A 11 -13.67 12.33 0.67
CA LYS A 11 -12.65 13.29 1.09
C LYS A 11 -12.03 14.04 -0.11
N GLU A 12 -11.71 13.35 -1.19
CA GLU A 12 -11.15 13.99 -2.39
C GLU A 12 -12.21 14.79 -3.15
N LEU A 13 -13.45 14.29 -3.26
CA LEU A 13 -14.52 15.01 -3.96
C LEU A 13 -14.95 16.31 -3.26
N ARG A 14 -14.70 16.45 -1.95
CA ARG A 14 -14.92 17.70 -1.20
C ARG A 14 -13.90 18.80 -1.50
N LYS A 15 -12.75 18.45 -2.09
CA LYS A 15 -11.74 19.43 -2.50
C LYS A 15 -12.05 20.00 -3.88
N GLU A 16 -11.54 21.19 -4.15
CA GLU A 16 -11.57 21.73 -5.51
C GLU A 16 -10.81 20.79 -6.46
N PRO A 17 -11.22 20.68 -7.75
CA PRO A 17 -10.65 19.69 -8.66
C PRO A 17 -9.13 19.70 -8.78
N ASP A 18 -8.52 20.88 -8.69
CA ASP A 18 -7.08 21.15 -8.72
C ASP A 18 -6.35 20.82 -7.40
N GLU A 19 -7.06 20.80 -6.27
CA GLU A 19 -6.52 20.40 -4.97
C GLU A 19 -6.58 18.88 -4.72
N ARG A 20 -7.21 18.12 -5.63
CA ARG A 20 -7.36 16.67 -5.49
C ARG A 20 -6.04 15.96 -5.73
N THR A 21 -5.58 15.25 -4.71
CA THR A 21 -4.31 14.50 -4.77
C THR A 21 -4.55 13.02 -5.05
N TRP A 22 -5.77 12.52 -4.78
CA TRP A 22 -6.13 11.10 -4.92
C TRP A 22 -5.23 10.15 -4.11
N ASN A 23 -4.53 10.66 -3.11
CA ASN A 23 -3.68 9.89 -2.20
C ASN A 23 -3.62 10.58 -0.82
N GLY A 24 -3.37 9.80 0.23
CA GLY A 24 -3.23 10.32 1.59
C GLY A 24 -3.63 9.29 2.64
N GLN A 25 -4.21 9.76 3.74
CA GLN A 25 -4.72 8.91 4.83
C GLN A 25 -6.18 9.22 5.16
N VAL A 26 -6.95 8.19 5.52
CA VAL A 26 -8.30 8.27 6.07
C VAL A 26 -8.27 7.80 7.53
N ALA A 27 -9.12 8.38 8.37
CA ALA A 27 -9.15 8.15 9.82
C ALA A 27 -7.81 8.41 10.55
N GLY A 28 -6.87 9.15 9.93
CA GLY A 28 -5.59 9.54 10.52
C GLY A 28 -4.47 8.49 10.46
N PHE A 29 -4.74 7.28 9.97
CA PHE A 29 -3.73 6.21 9.92
C PHE A 29 -3.89 5.22 8.76
N VAL A 30 -5.07 5.13 8.11
CA VAL A 30 -5.29 4.18 7.01
C VAL A 30 -4.85 4.85 5.70
N PRO A 31 -3.77 4.40 5.05
CA PRO A 31 -3.32 5.03 3.81
C PRO A 31 -4.24 4.69 2.63
N TYR A 32 -4.33 5.58 1.66
CA TYR A 32 -4.95 5.33 0.36
C TYR A 32 -4.14 5.96 -0.77
N ASP A 33 -4.16 5.34 -1.93
CA ASP A 33 -3.59 5.86 -3.17
C ASP A 33 -4.44 5.38 -4.35
N PHE A 34 -5.14 6.27 -5.05
CA PHE A 34 -5.96 5.95 -6.22
C PHE A 34 -5.29 6.37 -7.53
N ARG A 35 -4.00 6.71 -7.49
CA ARG A 35 -3.24 6.98 -8.71
C ARG A 35 -2.85 5.65 -9.35
N MET A 36 -2.92 5.59 -10.68
CA MET A 36 -2.52 4.40 -11.43
C MET A 36 -1.08 4.01 -11.04
N PRO A 37 -0.84 2.81 -10.49
CA PRO A 37 0.50 2.41 -10.09
C PRO A 37 1.36 2.11 -11.32
N THR A 38 2.67 2.32 -11.19
CA THR A 38 3.64 1.80 -12.16
C THR A 38 3.97 0.34 -11.82
N LEU A 39 4.30 -0.47 -12.83
CA LEU A 39 4.71 -1.87 -12.63
C LEU A 39 5.93 -1.98 -11.71
N GLU A 40 6.85 -1.02 -11.82
CA GLU A 40 8.03 -0.90 -10.96
C GLU A 40 7.63 -0.75 -9.49
N ARG A 41 6.70 0.17 -9.18
CA ARG A 41 6.22 0.41 -7.82
C ARG A 41 5.44 -0.76 -7.24
N VAL A 42 4.72 -1.52 -8.09
CA VAL A 42 4.08 -2.77 -7.68
C VAL A 42 5.13 -3.79 -7.25
N LYS A 43 6.18 -3.98 -8.08
CA LYS A 43 7.27 -4.91 -7.79
C LYS A 43 8.02 -4.52 -6.52
N GLU A 44 8.39 -3.25 -6.36
CA GLU A 44 9.09 -2.76 -5.16
C GLU A 44 8.27 -2.96 -3.88
N ARG A 45 6.95 -2.73 -3.92
CA ARG A 45 6.11 -2.79 -2.70
C ARG A 45 5.72 -4.21 -2.31
N MET A 46 5.52 -5.09 -3.29
CA MET A 46 5.03 -6.45 -3.06
C MET A 46 6.14 -7.51 -3.12
N TRP A 47 7.25 -7.22 -3.80
CA TRP A 47 8.35 -8.14 -4.03
C TRP A 47 9.71 -7.47 -3.80
N ASP A 48 9.95 -7.07 -2.56
CA ASP A 48 11.24 -6.57 -2.08
C ASP A 48 11.81 -7.49 -0.99
N PRO A 49 12.56 -8.53 -1.37
CA PRO A 49 13.11 -9.51 -0.43
C PRO A 49 14.13 -8.93 0.55
N GLU A 50 14.81 -7.85 0.15
CA GLU A 50 15.90 -7.23 0.91
C GLU A 50 15.36 -6.14 1.86
N GLY A 51 14.24 -5.51 1.51
CA GLY A 51 13.60 -4.48 2.32
C GLY A 51 13.20 -4.93 3.72
N ASP A 52 13.20 -3.97 4.65
CA ASP A 52 12.89 -4.20 6.05
C ASP A 52 11.39 -4.16 6.38
N HIS A 53 10.55 -3.78 5.42
CA HIS A 53 9.11 -3.66 5.60
C HIS A 53 8.35 -4.92 5.17
N LEU A 54 7.67 -5.57 6.12
CA LEU A 54 6.72 -6.66 5.84
C LEU A 54 5.35 -6.16 5.38
N ILE A 55 4.94 -5.02 5.91
CA ILE A 55 3.65 -4.38 5.62
C ILE A 55 3.96 -2.99 5.06
N SER A 56 3.39 -2.71 3.90
CA SER A 56 3.58 -1.45 3.18
C SER A 56 2.22 -0.84 2.82
N PRO A 57 2.11 0.50 2.67
CA PRO A 57 0.90 1.10 2.11
C PRO A 57 0.57 0.49 0.75
N HIS A 58 -0.72 0.30 0.46
CA HIS A 58 -1.17 -0.25 -0.81
C HIS A 58 -0.63 0.57 -2.00
N VAL A 59 -0.41 -0.11 -3.12
CA VAL A 59 0.00 0.53 -4.38
C VAL A 59 -1.17 1.17 -5.13
N PHE A 60 -2.38 0.65 -4.90
CA PHE A 60 -3.64 1.19 -5.42
C PHE A 60 -4.84 0.79 -4.54
N GLY A 61 -5.63 1.75 -4.09
CA GLY A 61 -6.79 1.52 -3.21
C GLY A 61 -6.52 1.99 -1.78
N VAL A 62 -7.17 1.34 -0.81
CA VAL A 62 -7.17 1.75 0.60
C VAL A 62 -6.60 0.63 1.48
N GLY A 63 -5.67 0.97 2.36
CA GLY A 63 -5.08 0.10 3.37
C GLY A 63 -3.65 -0.29 3.04
N TRP A 64 -3.27 -1.49 3.44
CA TRP A 64 -1.90 -1.99 3.36
C TRP A 64 -1.81 -3.20 2.42
N THR A 65 -0.59 -3.50 2.00
CA THR A 65 -0.22 -4.71 1.26
C THR A 65 0.93 -5.40 1.97
N VAL A 66 1.12 -6.68 1.70
CA VAL A 66 2.20 -7.50 2.25
C VAL A 66 3.33 -7.58 1.24
N ASN A 67 4.56 -7.39 1.73
CA ASN A 67 5.77 -7.66 0.94
C ASN A 67 6.04 -9.17 0.95
N LEU A 68 5.52 -9.86 -0.07
CA LEU A 68 5.68 -11.30 -0.25
C LEU A 68 7.14 -11.70 -0.46
N GLY A 69 7.93 -10.85 -1.12
CA GLY A 69 9.36 -11.05 -1.30
C GLY A 69 10.08 -11.23 0.05
N ARG A 70 9.80 -10.33 1.01
CA ARG A 70 10.37 -10.39 2.36
C ARG A 70 9.88 -11.61 3.14
N VAL A 71 8.59 -11.97 3.02
CA VAL A 71 8.04 -13.17 3.65
C VAL A 71 8.77 -14.43 3.18
N VAL A 72 8.98 -14.56 1.87
CA VAL A 72 9.73 -15.70 1.28
C VAL A 72 11.19 -15.71 1.76
N ALA A 73 11.86 -14.56 1.82
CA ALA A 73 13.23 -14.47 2.31
C ALA A 73 13.37 -14.91 3.78
N LEU A 74 12.41 -14.53 4.63
CA LEU A 74 12.38 -14.98 6.03
C LEU A 74 12.10 -16.49 6.15
N ALA A 75 11.20 -17.03 5.33
CA ALA A 75 10.91 -18.45 5.31
C ALA A 75 12.13 -19.30 4.90
N LYS A 76 12.89 -18.86 3.87
CA LYS A 76 14.13 -19.52 3.44
C LYS A 76 15.19 -19.53 4.56
N ARG A 77 15.46 -18.37 5.18
CA ARG A 77 16.39 -18.27 6.31
C ARG A 77 16.01 -19.18 7.49
N ARG A 78 14.71 -19.37 7.74
CA ARG A 78 14.22 -20.28 8.78
C ARG A 78 14.49 -21.75 8.44
N GLY A 79 14.37 -22.12 7.17
CA GLY A 79 14.64 -23.47 6.67
C GLY A 79 16.11 -23.84 6.68
N ASP A 80 17.01 -22.90 6.35
CA ASP A 80 18.46 -23.11 6.38
C ASP A 80 19.04 -23.21 7.81
N ALA A 81 18.25 -22.83 8.82
CA ALA A 81 18.63 -22.86 10.23
C ALA A 81 18.21 -24.14 10.96
N HIS A 82 17.63 -25.12 10.26
CA HIS A 82 17.25 -26.45 10.75
C HIS A 82 17.98 -27.53 9.95
#